data_AF-A0A5C9E5W7-F1
#
_entry.id   AF-A0A5C9E5W7-F1
#
_cell.length_a   1.000
_cell.length_b   1.000
_cell.length_c   1.000
_cell.angle_alpha   90.00
_cell.angle_beta   90.00
_cell.angle_gamma   90.00
#
_symmetry.space_group_name_H-M   'P 1'
#
loop_
_entity.id
_entity.type
_entity.pdbx_description
1 polymer ?
#
loop_
_entity_poly.entity_id
_entity_poly.type
_entity_poly.pdbx_seq_one_letter_code
_entity_poly.pdbx_strand_id
1 'polypeptide(L)'
;MQAESFHKAGYEGDGTTIAIIDSGLVIHEYFTDTLQTNLRQFVHVKDDLTLESTNCWESLYLVDNSGHGTKVTGCALQCAPKADLLFYSIERLGTSDKWVVDWYKVRTALDHLNNHYDDYGVSVLSMSIGNRDIETSNPLLYQEIKSLLISIASKGIPIFIASGNDYSFSIPFPANIAPDVDGIFCVGGVYNLDYDNNDNGSFDDPEDRHSGEIWHEPSGHGTSHGCELEIMSTSFNVATTDPSGGINSYFDGTSAAAPVAAGCAALLIGMWHQVNGFTTIPLDFIEGTIRNMAEYRYDDDPLLYGDGIMTPYDCRIYPLSISGSSVHTGYMFTSYKSAFYGHGYSVYLDWKEWNGWTWVTHSNLVAQTTHCDWNPFSAQNMIVPDFYEGYRARIQWRYRLDVCGMSMNIYTSWNTNYIYNDVIPIF
;
A
#
# COMPACT_ATOMS: atom_id res chain seq x y z
N MET A 1 -12.36 3.90 -9.12
CA MET A 1 -11.77 2.84 -8.27
C MET A 1 -12.23 1.48 -8.77
N GLN A 2 -11.31 0.54 -9.07
CA GLN A 2 -11.64 -0.72 -9.77
C GLN A 2 -11.92 -1.91 -8.84
N ALA A 3 -12.19 -1.68 -7.55
CA ALA A 3 -12.62 -2.73 -6.60
C ALA A 3 -13.87 -3.50 -7.10
N GLU A 4 -14.69 -2.84 -7.93
CA GLU A 4 -15.88 -3.43 -8.55
C GLU A 4 -15.56 -4.71 -9.35
N SER A 5 -14.39 -4.84 -9.97
CA SER A 5 -14.03 -6.08 -10.70
C SER A 5 -13.84 -7.27 -9.76
N PHE A 6 -13.27 -7.05 -8.57
CA PHE A 6 -13.17 -8.05 -7.50
C PHE A 6 -14.54 -8.40 -6.95
N HIS A 7 -15.37 -7.39 -6.68
CA HIS A 7 -16.74 -7.60 -6.18
C HIS A 7 -17.58 -8.41 -7.18
N LYS A 8 -17.48 -8.10 -8.48
CA LYS A 8 -18.12 -8.88 -9.56
C LYS A 8 -17.62 -10.32 -9.63
N ALA A 9 -16.38 -10.58 -9.22
CA ALA A 9 -15.81 -11.92 -9.10
C ALA A 9 -16.17 -12.63 -7.79
N GLY A 10 -16.90 -11.97 -6.88
CA GLY A 10 -17.31 -12.51 -5.58
C GLY A 10 -16.32 -12.30 -4.44
N TYR A 11 -15.27 -11.50 -4.66
CA TYR A 11 -14.27 -11.18 -3.63
C TYR A 11 -14.62 -9.85 -2.98
N GLU A 12 -15.03 -9.86 -1.72
CA GLU A 12 -15.51 -8.68 -1.00
C GLU A 12 -14.74 -8.43 0.32
N GLY A 13 -13.66 -9.17 0.55
CA GLY A 13 -12.83 -9.08 1.77
C GLY A 13 -13.22 -10.06 2.87
N ASP A 14 -14.09 -11.03 2.58
CA ASP A 14 -14.48 -12.08 3.53
C ASP A 14 -13.28 -12.77 4.19
N GLY A 15 -13.36 -12.97 5.50
CA GLY A 15 -12.30 -13.65 6.25
C GLY A 15 -11.06 -12.81 6.47
N THR A 16 -11.18 -11.49 6.38
CA THR A 16 -10.13 -10.53 6.74
C THR A 16 -10.64 -9.57 7.81
N THR A 17 -9.72 -9.03 8.62
CA THR A 17 -10.02 -7.95 9.56
C THR A 17 -9.11 -6.76 9.28
N ILE A 18 -9.71 -5.59 9.08
CA ILE A 18 -8.98 -4.31 8.95
C ILE A 18 -8.92 -3.66 10.33
N ALA A 19 -7.70 -3.47 10.83
CA ALA A 19 -7.43 -2.63 11.99
C ALA A 19 -7.27 -1.17 11.57
N ILE A 20 -7.95 -0.25 12.24
CA ILE A 20 -7.84 1.20 12.02
C ILE A 20 -7.46 1.88 13.33
N ILE A 21 -6.45 2.75 13.30
CA ILE A 21 -6.07 3.61 14.44
C ILE A 21 -6.33 5.06 14.03
N ASP A 22 -7.36 5.69 14.61
CA ASP A 22 -7.79 7.03 14.24
C ASP A 22 -8.55 7.73 15.39
N SER A 23 -9.08 8.93 15.15
CA SER A 23 -9.85 9.76 16.08
C SER A 23 -11.00 9.00 16.76
N GLY A 24 -11.89 8.38 16.00
CA GLY A 24 -13.02 7.68 16.59
C GLY A 24 -13.90 7.00 15.56
N LEU A 25 -14.99 6.41 16.02
CA LEU A 25 -15.97 5.77 15.15
C LEU A 25 -17.35 6.02 15.73
N VAL A 26 -18.28 6.54 14.93
CA VAL A 26 -19.69 6.57 15.31
C VAL A 26 -20.45 5.37 14.78
N ILE A 27 -21.57 5.07 15.44
CA ILE A 27 -22.57 4.15 14.92
C ILE A 27 -23.13 4.73 13.62
N HIS A 28 -23.01 4.00 12.52
CA HIS A 28 -23.41 4.48 11.21
C HIS A 28 -24.16 3.39 10.44
N GLU A 29 -25.32 3.72 9.87
CA GLU A 29 -26.21 2.79 9.15
C GLU A 29 -25.51 2.09 7.98
N TYR A 30 -24.53 2.76 7.35
CA TYR A 30 -23.73 2.15 6.31
C TYR A 30 -22.96 0.92 6.82
N PHE A 31 -22.40 0.96 8.02
CA PHE A 31 -21.67 -0.16 8.59
C PHE A 31 -22.61 -1.24 9.12
N THR A 32 -23.70 -0.86 9.78
CA THR A 32 -24.59 -1.82 10.45
C THR A 32 -25.65 -2.43 9.54
N ASP A 33 -26.22 -1.64 8.64
CA ASP A 33 -27.42 -2.02 7.89
C ASP A 33 -27.09 -2.34 6.44
N THR A 34 -26.24 -1.51 5.81
CA THR A 34 -25.84 -1.68 4.40
C THR A 34 -24.75 -2.74 4.23
N LEU A 35 -23.61 -2.57 4.90
CA LEU A 35 -22.49 -3.51 4.82
C LEU A 35 -22.63 -4.69 5.78
N GLN A 36 -23.38 -4.51 6.87
CA GLN A 36 -23.50 -5.50 7.96
C GLN A 36 -22.13 -5.93 8.50
N THR A 37 -21.20 -4.96 8.57
CA THR A 37 -19.84 -5.14 9.03
C THR A 37 -19.83 -5.65 10.47
N ASN A 38 -19.13 -6.76 10.69
CA ASN A 38 -18.93 -7.28 12.03
C ASN A 38 -17.78 -6.51 12.71
N LEU A 39 -18.12 -5.85 13.82
CA LEU A 39 -17.17 -5.14 14.68
C LEU A 39 -16.53 -6.16 15.62
N ARG A 40 -15.29 -6.57 15.31
CA ARG A 40 -14.51 -7.46 16.18
C ARG A 40 -14.30 -6.83 17.54
N GLN A 41 -13.84 -5.58 17.52
CA GLN A 41 -13.61 -4.79 18.72
C GLN A 41 -13.47 -3.32 18.34
N PHE A 42 -14.08 -2.45 19.13
CA PHE A 42 -13.72 -1.05 19.27
C PHE A 42 -12.97 -0.89 20.59
N VAL A 43 -11.83 -0.21 20.55
CA VAL A 43 -10.94 0.05 21.69
C VAL A 43 -10.73 1.56 21.79
N HIS A 44 -11.17 2.16 22.90
CA HIS A 44 -10.89 3.56 23.22
C HIS A 44 -9.67 3.65 24.14
N VAL A 45 -8.65 4.39 23.70
CA VAL A 45 -7.49 4.70 24.53
C VAL A 45 -7.74 6.00 25.29
N LYS A 46 -7.93 5.90 26.60
CA LYS A 46 -8.21 7.06 27.46
C LYS A 46 -6.97 7.94 27.65
N ASP A 47 -7.20 9.13 28.20
CA ASP A 47 -6.13 10.10 28.50
C ASP A 47 -5.16 9.61 29.58
N ASP A 48 -5.60 8.71 30.47
CA ASP A 48 -4.74 8.01 31.44
C ASP A 48 -4.09 6.73 30.86
N LEU A 49 -4.22 6.53 29.54
CA LEU A 49 -3.73 5.39 28.77
C LEU A 49 -4.35 4.04 29.13
N THR A 50 -5.43 4.03 29.93
CA THR A 50 -6.23 2.82 30.12
C THR A 50 -7.09 2.54 28.89
N LEU A 51 -7.43 1.27 28.69
CA LEU A 51 -8.21 0.80 27.56
C LEU A 51 -9.64 0.48 27.98
N GLU A 52 -10.60 1.02 27.26
CA GLU A 52 -11.98 0.56 27.29
C GLU A 52 -12.34 -0.05 25.94
N SER A 53 -13.12 -1.13 25.96
CA SER A 53 -13.42 -1.84 24.73
C SER A 53 -14.86 -2.36 24.70
N THR A 54 -15.41 -2.40 23.50
CA THR A 54 -16.73 -2.97 23.19
C THR A 54 -16.72 -3.60 21.80
N ASN A 55 -17.49 -4.65 21.58
CA ASN A 55 -17.74 -5.21 20.24
C ASN A 55 -19.20 -4.97 19.81
N CYS A 56 -19.90 -4.10 20.51
CA CYS A 56 -21.31 -3.79 20.26
C CYS A 56 -21.40 -2.44 19.56
N TRP A 57 -21.97 -2.43 18.35
CA TRP A 57 -22.27 -1.22 17.60
C TRP A 57 -23.18 -0.24 18.35
N GLU A 58 -24.01 -0.69 19.31
CA GLU A 58 -24.90 0.19 20.08
C GLU A 58 -24.20 0.87 21.28
N SER A 59 -22.91 0.66 21.46
CA SER A 59 -22.18 1.17 22.61
C SER A 59 -22.02 2.70 22.55
N LEU A 60 -22.27 3.36 23.68
CA LEU A 60 -22.06 4.80 23.87
C LEU A 60 -20.58 5.23 23.79
N TYR A 61 -19.66 4.26 23.77
CA TYR A 61 -18.23 4.52 23.58
C TYR A 61 -17.86 4.79 22.11
N LEU A 62 -18.73 4.46 21.15
CA LEU A 62 -18.53 4.78 19.74
C LEU A 62 -18.80 6.27 19.52
N VAL A 63 -17.75 7.06 19.70
CA VAL A 63 -17.74 8.51 19.51
C VAL A 63 -16.60 8.87 18.57
N ASP A 64 -16.86 9.82 17.68
CA ASP A 64 -15.87 10.46 16.82
C ASP A 64 -16.15 11.96 16.76
N ASN A 65 -15.53 12.74 17.66
CA ASN A 65 -15.82 14.18 17.69
C ASN A 65 -15.15 14.92 16.52
N SER A 66 -14.07 14.37 15.97
CA SER A 66 -13.40 14.85 14.76
C SER A 66 -14.19 14.50 13.49
N GLY A 67 -14.75 13.29 13.44
CA GLY A 67 -15.39 12.73 12.27
C GLY A 67 -14.45 12.06 11.27
N HIS A 68 -13.14 12.19 11.51
CA HIS A 68 -12.11 11.71 10.61
C HIS A 68 -12.05 10.18 10.58
N GLY A 69 -12.14 9.51 11.73
CA GLY A 69 -12.02 8.06 11.81
C GLY A 69 -13.22 7.33 11.20
N THR A 70 -14.41 7.90 11.31
CA THR A 70 -15.61 7.42 10.62
C THR A 70 -15.43 7.49 9.11
N LYS A 71 -14.95 8.63 8.58
CA LYS A 71 -14.66 8.80 7.14
C LYS A 71 -13.57 7.83 6.65
N VAL A 72 -12.49 7.67 7.41
CA VAL A 72 -11.41 6.72 7.13
C VAL A 72 -11.95 5.29 7.06
N THR A 73 -12.82 4.92 7.99
CA THR A 73 -13.47 3.59 8.01
C THR A 73 -14.34 3.36 6.78
N GLY A 74 -15.15 4.34 6.38
CA GLY A 74 -15.94 4.26 5.14
C GLY A 74 -15.08 4.06 3.89
N CYS A 75 -13.94 4.76 3.80
CA CYS A 75 -13.01 4.62 2.68
C CYS A 75 -12.38 3.23 2.58
N ALA A 76 -12.11 2.56 3.70
CA ALA A 76 -11.59 1.19 3.69
C ALA A 76 -12.68 0.17 3.33
N LEU A 77 -13.84 0.28 3.98
CA LEU A 77 -14.92 -0.71 3.84
C LEU A 77 -15.66 -0.61 2.51
N GLN A 78 -15.66 0.53 1.81
CA GLN A 78 -16.16 0.55 0.43
C GLN A 78 -15.32 -0.32 -0.53
N CYS A 79 -14.03 -0.53 -0.21
CA CYS A 79 -13.18 -1.42 -0.97
C CYS A 79 -13.40 -2.87 -0.53
N ALA A 80 -13.38 -3.16 0.77
CA ALA A 80 -13.58 -4.51 1.31
C ALA A 80 -14.85 -4.58 2.18
N PRO A 81 -16.05 -4.60 1.57
CA PRO A 81 -17.31 -4.45 2.29
C PRO A 81 -17.64 -5.59 3.27
N LYS A 82 -17.01 -6.76 3.11
CA LYS A 82 -17.16 -7.91 4.00
C LYS A 82 -15.95 -8.18 4.90
N ALA A 83 -14.98 -7.26 4.94
CA ALA A 83 -13.97 -7.31 5.97
C ALA A 83 -14.58 -6.99 7.34
N ASP A 84 -14.09 -7.68 8.36
CA ASP A 84 -14.36 -7.34 9.75
C ASP A 84 -13.61 -6.06 10.15
N LEU A 85 -14.11 -5.38 11.18
CA LEU A 85 -13.51 -4.14 11.69
C LEU A 85 -12.93 -4.32 13.09
N LEU A 86 -11.66 -3.91 13.26
CA LEU A 86 -11.04 -3.64 14.55
C LEU A 86 -10.68 -2.14 14.59
N PHE A 87 -11.19 -1.40 15.56
CA PHE A 87 -10.98 0.05 15.61
C PHE A 87 -10.33 0.48 16.93
N TYR A 88 -9.31 1.33 16.84
CA TYR A 88 -8.67 1.98 17.97
C TYR A 88 -8.91 3.50 17.90
N SER A 89 -9.68 4.02 18.84
CA SER A 89 -9.87 5.45 19.03
C SER A 89 -8.74 6.03 19.88
N ILE A 90 -8.03 7.00 19.31
CA ILE A 90 -6.95 7.77 19.97
C ILE A 90 -7.33 9.23 20.21
N GLU A 91 -8.60 9.60 20.03
CA GLU A 91 -9.08 10.96 20.29
C GLU A 91 -8.92 11.36 21.77
N ARG A 92 -8.60 12.63 21.99
CA ARG A 92 -8.67 13.28 23.30
C ARG A 92 -10.10 13.76 23.54
N LEU A 93 -10.78 13.18 24.51
CA LEU A 93 -12.14 13.59 24.85
C LEU A 93 -12.12 14.97 25.54
N GLY A 94 -13.02 15.87 25.13
CA GLY A 94 -13.23 17.15 25.81
C GLY A 94 -12.24 18.26 25.46
N THR A 95 -11.38 18.08 24.46
CA THR A 95 -10.56 19.18 23.92
C THR A 95 -11.20 19.79 22.68
N SER A 96 -11.08 21.11 22.50
CA SER A 96 -11.47 21.79 21.25
C SER A 96 -10.62 21.37 20.06
N ASP A 97 -9.41 20.87 20.33
CA ASP A 97 -8.38 20.59 19.34
C ASP A 97 -8.54 19.17 18.80
N LYS A 98 -9.55 18.99 17.95
CA LYS A 98 -9.97 17.70 17.37
C LYS A 98 -8.93 17.04 16.43
N TRP A 99 -7.83 17.73 16.15
CA TRP A 99 -6.83 17.35 15.15
C TRP A 99 -5.45 17.02 15.74
N VAL A 100 -5.29 17.11 17.06
CA VAL A 100 -4.01 16.83 17.71
C VAL A 100 -3.94 15.36 18.10
N VAL A 101 -3.03 14.64 17.45
CA VAL A 101 -2.74 13.24 17.75
C VAL A 101 -1.99 13.14 19.08
N ASP A 102 -2.50 12.32 20.00
CA ASP A 102 -1.77 11.92 21.20
C ASP A 102 -0.91 10.68 20.91
N TRP A 103 0.39 10.89 20.72
CA TRP A 103 1.31 9.81 20.36
C TRP A 103 1.48 8.75 21.45
N TYR A 104 1.20 9.05 22.73
CA TYR A 104 1.17 8.01 23.76
C TYR A 104 -0.03 7.09 23.59
N LYS A 105 -1.17 7.61 23.13
CA LYS A 105 -2.33 6.79 22.78
C LYS A 105 -2.07 5.93 21.55
N VAL A 106 -1.40 6.47 20.53
CA VAL A 106 -0.94 5.70 19.35
C VAL A 106 -0.06 4.53 19.78
N ARG A 107 0.97 4.80 20.60
CA ARG A 107 1.85 3.76 21.14
C ARG A 107 1.07 2.69 21.91
N THR A 108 0.13 3.08 22.76
CA THR A 108 -0.70 2.15 23.54
C THR A 108 -1.66 1.32 22.66
N ALA A 109 -2.26 1.92 21.64
CA ALA A 109 -3.08 1.20 20.66
C ALA A 109 -2.24 0.16 19.90
N LEU A 110 -1.06 0.54 19.42
CA LEU A 110 -0.13 -0.35 18.72
C LEU A 110 0.38 -1.48 19.64
N ASP A 111 0.70 -1.18 20.90
CA ASP A 111 1.12 -2.19 21.88
C ASP A 111 0.01 -3.22 22.14
N HIS A 112 -1.23 -2.75 22.34
CA HIS A 112 -2.38 -3.65 22.48
C HIS A 112 -2.61 -4.50 21.22
N LEU A 113 -2.61 -3.87 20.04
CA LEU A 113 -2.73 -4.57 18.76
C LEU A 113 -1.63 -5.63 18.61
N ASN A 114 -0.38 -5.27 18.89
CA ASN A 114 0.77 -6.16 18.78
C ASN A 114 0.61 -7.41 19.67
N ASN A 115 -0.02 -7.28 20.84
CA ASN A 115 -0.22 -8.40 21.77
C ASN A 115 -1.50 -9.21 21.52
N HIS A 116 -2.44 -8.71 20.72
CA HIS A 116 -3.77 -9.32 20.51
C HIS A 116 -4.19 -9.47 19.04
N TYR A 117 -3.28 -9.26 18.08
CA TYR A 117 -3.63 -9.31 16.66
C TYR A 117 -4.22 -10.66 16.24
N ASP A 118 -3.73 -11.79 16.78
CA ASP A 118 -4.24 -13.14 16.52
C ASP A 118 -5.64 -13.33 17.09
N ASP A 119 -5.92 -12.80 18.28
CA ASP A 119 -7.23 -12.88 18.94
C ASP A 119 -8.33 -12.22 18.11
N TYR A 120 -7.97 -11.16 17.37
CA TYR A 120 -8.88 -10.43 16.49
C TYR A 120 -8.79 -10.83 15.02
N GLY A 121 -7.86 -11.72 14.64
CA GLY A 121 -7.62 -12.12 13.26
C GLY A 121 -7.25 -10.96 12.34
N VAL A 122 -6.39 -10.05 12.80
CA VAL A 122 -6.00 -8.84 12.05
C VAL A 122 -5.21 -9.23 10.80
N SER A 123 -5.66 -8.72 9.65
CA SER A 123 -5.06 -8.98 8.35
C SER A 123 -4.39 -7.75 7.76
N VAL A 124 -4.86 -6.55 8.09
CA VAL A 124 -4.35 -5.28 7.58
C VAL A 124 -4.42 -4.22 8.67
N LEU A 125 -3.46 -3.29 8.72
CA LEU A 125 -3.50 -2.10 9.56
C LEU A 125 -3.54 -0.83 8.69
N SER A 126 -4.44 0.10 8.99
CA SER A 126 -4.49 1.42 8.37
C SER A 126 -4.31 2.52 9.42
N MET A 127 -3.49 3.52 9.09
CA MET A 127 -3.19 4.66 9.95
C MET A 127 -3.20 5.96 9.13
N SER A 128 -4.22 6.78 9.30
CA SER A 128 -4.35 8.09 8.63
C SER A 128 -3.88 9.24 9.53
N ILE A 129 -2.68 9.10 10.10
CA ILE A 129 -2.08 10.04 11.05
C ILE A 129 -0.61 10.28 10.75
N GLY A 130 -0.10 11.47 11.07
CA GLY A 130 1.31 11.79 10.89
C GLY A 130 1.77 13.01 11.72
N ASN A 131 3.06 13.03 12.08
CA ASN A 131 3.72 14.18 12.71
C ASN A 131 5.22 14.21 12.36
N ARG A 132 5.73 15.40 12.03
CA ARG A 132 7.14 15.59 11.63
C ARG A 132 8.10 15.72 12.82
N ASP A 133 7.57 16.16 13.95
CA ASP A 133 8.36 16.61 15.08
C ASP A 133 8.55 15.54 16.14
N ILE A 134 7.85 14.40 16.09
CA ILE A 134 7.94 13.37 17.14
C ILE A 134 9.37 12.84 17.32
N GLU A 135 10.14 12.67 16.24
CA GLU A 135 11.52 12.18 16.32
C GLU A 135 12.42 13.12 17.13
N THR A 136 12.23 14.43 16.99
CA THR A 136 13.03 15.44 17.69
C THR A 136 12.47 15.80 19.06
N SER A 137 11.14 15.88 19.18
CA SER A 137 10.44 16.28 20.40
C SER A 137 10.34 15.16 21.43
N ASN A 138 10.28 13.89 20.99
CA ASN A 138 10.22 12.72 21.86
C ASN A 138 10.87 11.48 21.21
N PRO A 139 12.21 11.44 21.13
CA PRO A 139 12.95 10.37 20.43
C PRO A 139 12.71 8.98 21.03
N LEU A 140 12.45 8.88 22.34
CA LEU A 140 12.14 7.59 22.96
C LEU A 140 10.80 7.04 22.47
N LEU A 141 9.75 7.86 22.50
CA LEU A 141 8.43 7.47 22.02
C LEU A 141 8.44 7.14 20.52
N TYR A 142 9.20 7.90 19.72
CA TYR A 142 9.43 7.59 18.31
C TYR A 142 10.02 6.18 18.12
N GLN A 143 11.07 5.83 18.87
CA GLN A 143 11.68 4.49 18.79
C GLN A 143 10.74 3.37 19.26
N GLU A 144 9.93 3.61 20.29
CA GLU A 144 8.93 2.65 20.76
C GLU A 144 7.86 2.37 19.69
N ILE A 145 7.32 3.42 19.06
CA ILE A 145 6.32 3.27 17.99
C ILE A 145 6.94 2.60 16.77
N LYS A 146 8.16 3.00 16.34
CA LYS A 146 8.88 2.35 15.24
C LYS A 146 9.06 0.86 15.51
N SER A 147 9.46 0.50 16.73
CA SER A 147 9.66 -0.91 17.12
C SER A 147 8.36 -1.72 17.11
N LEU A 148 7.24 -1.12 17.53
CA LEU A 148 5.93 -1.76 17.49
C LEU A 148 5.44 -1.99 16.05
N LEU A 149 5.60 -1.00 15.17
CA LEU A 149 5.24 -1.14 13.76
C LEU A 149 6.05 -2.23 13.06
N ILE A 150 7.37 -2.28 13.29
CA ILE A 150 8.23 -3.37 12.80
C ILE A 150 7.75 -4.72 13.33
N SER A 151 7.40 -4.80 14.63
CA SER A 151 6.89 -6.03 15.24
C SER A 151 5.56 -6.47 14.64
N ILE A 152 4.66 -5.55 14.32
CA ILE A 152 3.37 -5.84 13.67
C ILE A 152 3.59 -6.32 12.23
N ALA A 153 4.42 -5.60 11.46
CA ALA A 153 4.73 -5.99 10.08
C ALA A 153 5.38 -7.38 10.02
N SER A 154 6.26 -7.71 10.97
CA SER A 154 6.91 -9.04 11.04
C SER A 154 5.95 -10.21 11.26
N LYS A 155 4.68 -9.95 11.63
CA LYS A 155 3.61 -10.95 11.74
C LYS A 155 2.85 -11.16 10.43
N GLY A 156 3.30 -10.54 9.34
CA GLY A 156 2.66 -10.62 8.03
C GLY A 156 1.44 -9.71 7.89
N ILE A 157 1.31 -8.69 8.75
CA ILE A 157 0.24 -7.68 8.66
C ILE A 157 0.77 -6.48 7.86
N PRO A 158 0.36 -6.27 6.60
CA PRO A 158 0.69 -5.05 5.88
C PRO A 158 0.07 -3.83 6.58
N ILE A 159 0.86 -2.75 6.66
CA ILE A 159 0.53 -1.50 7.33
C ILE A 159 0.50 -0.37 6.31
N PHE A 160 -0.62 0.34 6.19
CA PHE A 160 -0.80 1.46 5.27
C PHE A 160 -0.89 2.76 6.03
N ILE A 161 0.03 3.68 5.77
CA ILE A 161 0.17 4.93 6.52
C ILE A 161 0.07 6.10 5.54
N ALA A 162 -0.80 7.06 5.85
CA ALA A 162 -0.96 8.26 5.03
C ALA A 162 0.34 9.09 4.96
N SER A 163 0.73 9.54 3.77
CA SER A 163 1.97 10.30 3.57
C SER A 163 1.92 11.73 4.09
N GLY A 164 0.75 12.25 4.47
CA GLY A 164 0.58 13.60 5.01
C GLY A 164 0.19 14.63 3.95
N ASN A 165 -0.43 15.72 4.38
CA ASN A 165 -1.13 16.67 3.51
C ASN A 165 -0.39 18.03 3.36
N ASP A 166 0.89 18.10 3.69
CA ASP A 166 1.65 19.36 3.71
C ASP A 166 2.27 19.74 2.35
N TYR A 167 2.05 18.93 1.30
CA TYR A 167 2.69 19.06 -0.02
C TYR A 167 4.21 19.30 0.06
N SER A 168 4.85 18.57 0.98
CA SER A 168 6.26 18.76 1.32
C SER A 168 7.11 17.59 0.83
N PHE A 169 8.37 17.86 0.50
CA PHE A 169 9.38 16.86 0.14
C PHE A 169 9.92 16.05 1.35
N SER A 170 9.14 16.01 2.42
CA SER A 170 9.45 15.28 3.62
C SER A 170 8.17 14.59 4.04
N ILE A 171 8.25 13.29 4.32
CA ILE A 171 7.12 12.52 4.79
C ILE A 171 7.13 12.51 6.33
N PRO A 172 6.01 12.75 7.01
CA PRO A 172 5.94 12.72 8.46
C PRO A 172 6.01 11.27 8.98
N PHE A 173 6.40 11.11 10.25
CA PHE A 173 6.31 9.83 10.94
C PHE A 173 4.84 9.49 11.24
N PRO A 174 4.40 8.21 11.14
CA PRO A 174 5.23 7.03 10.90
C PRO A 174 5.44 6.63 9.44
N ALA A 175 4.85 7.32 8.47
CA ALA A 175 4.96 6.93 7.07
C ALA A 175 6.40 6.92 6.54
N ASN A 176 7.26 7.81 7.06
CA ASN A 176 8.65 7.93 6.64
C ASN A 176 9.56 6.71 6.94
N ILE A 177 9.09 5.72 7.70
CA ILE A 177 9.87 4.49 7.96
C ILE A 177 9.67 3.42 6.87
N ALA A 178 8.73 3.61 5.94
CA ALA A 178 8.36 2.61 4.95
C ALA A 178 9.57 2.04 4.16
N PRO A 179 10.55 2.84 3.69
CA PRO A 179 11.72 2.29 2.98
C PRO A 179 12.61 1.34 3.80
N ASP A 180 12.53 1.42 5.12
CA ASP A 180 13.36 0.66 6.03
C ASP A 180 12.71 -0.67 6.45
N VAL A 181 11.40 -0.85 6.24
CA VAL A 181 10.61 -1.91 6.86
C VAL A 181 9.66 -2.54 5.86
N ASP A 182 9.98 -3.78 5.47
CA ASP A 182 9.07 -4.63 4.70
C ASP A 182 7.70 -4.71 5.41
N GLY A 183 6.64 -4.59 4.63
CA GLY A 183 5.25 -4.64 5.07
C GLY A 183 4.65 -3.30 5.44
N ILE A 184 5.42 -2.21 5.44
CA ILE A 184 4.92 -0.87 5.73
C ILE A 184 4.89 -0.02 4.46
N PHE A 185 3.71 0.47 4.10
CA PHE A 185 3.47 1.31 2.93
C PHE A 185 3.20 2.75 3.33
N CYS A 186 4.01 3.67 2.80
CA CYS A 186 3.67 5.08 2.75
C CYS A 186 2.75 5.34 1.55
N VAL A 187 1.53 5.80 1.83
CA VAL A 187 0.47 5.98 0.83
C VAL A 187 0.21 7.45 0.57
N GLY A 188 0.54 7.89 -0.64
CA GLY A 188 0.21 9.22 -1.13
C GLY A 188 -1.15 9.26 -1.83
N GLY A 189 -1.59 10.47 -2.13
CA GLY A 189 -2.90 10.76 -2.71
C GLY A 189 -2.82 11.26 -4.15
N VAL A 190 -3.71 10.75 -5.00
CA VAL A 190 -3.96 11.28 -6.36
C VAL A 190 -5.40 11.72 -6.55
N TYR A 191 -5.61 12.59 -7.53
CA TYR A 191 -6.91 12.92 -8.06
C TYR A 191 -7.58 11.71 -8.74
N ASN A 192 -8.91 11.62 -8.64
CA ASN A 192 -9.72 10.69 -9.43
C ASN A 192 -10.77 11.49 -10.21
N LEU A 193 -10.34 12.15 -11.29
CA LEU A 193 -11.19 13.06 -12.06
C LEU A 193 -12.10 12.34 -13.05
N ASP A 194 -11.92 11.03 -13.26
CA ASP A 194 -12.86 10.24 -14.06
C ASP A 194 -14.29 10.24 -13.46
N TYR A 195 -14.42 10.63 -12.19
CA TYR A 195 -15.69 10.78 -11.50
C TYR A 195 -16.36 12.17 -11.70
N ASP A 196 -15.60 13.21 -12.08
CA ASP A 196 -16.05 14.61 -12.02
C ASP A 196 -16.46 15.20 -13.37
N ASN A 197 -16.45 14.41 -14.44
CA ASN A 197 -16.81 14.87 -15.79
C ASN A 197 -18.29 15.25 -15.98
N ASN A 198 -19.14 15.21 -14.94
CA ASN A 198 -20.59 15.29 -15.13
C ASN A 198 -21.39 16.33 -14.34
N ASP A 199 -20.91 17.09 -13.34
CA ASP A 199 -21.80 18.11 -12.75
C ASP A 199 -21.12 19.25 -11.96
N ASN A 200 -21.13 20.45 -12.56
CA ASN A 200 -21.45 21.75 -11.93
C ASN A 200 -20.59 22.33 -10.79
N GLY A 201 -19.44 21.76 -10.44
CA GLY A 201 -18.47 22.40 -9.54
C GLY A 201 -17.50 23.28 -10.31
N SER A 202 -17.61 24.61 -10.19
CA SER A 202 -16.62 25.56 -10.71
C SER A 202 -15.29 25.43 -9.97
N PHE A 203 -14.46 24.46 -10.34
CA PHE A 203 -13.03 24.70 -10.29
C PHE A 203 -12.76 25.67 -11.43
N ASP A 204 -12.51 26.94 -11.10
CA ASP A 204 -12.25 28.02 -12.07
C ASP A 204 -10.98 27.78 -12.93
N ASP A 205 -10.35 26.61 -12.82
CA ASP A 205 -9.45 26.08 -13.83
C ASP A 205 -9.58 24.54 -13.96
N PRO A 206 -10.60 24.03 -14.68
CA PRO A 206 -10.76 22.60 -14.95
C PRO A 206 -9.82 22.10 -16.06
N GLU A 207 -9.00 22.97 -16.67
CA GLU A 207 -8.13 22.59 -17.79
C GLU A 207 -6.80 21.97 -17.36
N ASP A 208 -6.42 22.11 -16.07
CA ASP A 208 -5.05 21.78 -15.60
C ASP A 208 -4.96 20.61 -14.60
N ARG A 209 -6.05 19.89 -14.33
CA ARG A 209 -6.00 18.69 -13.49
C ARG A 209 -6.40 17.45 -14.27
N HIS A 210 -5.64 16.38 -14.13
CA HIS A 210 -5.91 15.08 -14.74
C HIS A 210 -6.09 13.98 -13.68
N SER A 211 -7.03 13.06 -13.94
CA SER A 211 -7.18 11.84 -13.12
C SER A 211 -5.81 11.20 -12.98
N GLY A 212 -5.42 10.79 -11.78
CA GLY A 212 -4.12 10.20 -11.47
C GLY A 212 -2.96 11.17 -11.26
N GLU A 213 -3.14 12.48 -11.40
CA GLU A 213 -2.12 13.43 -10.95
C GLU A 213 -2.03 13.46 -9.42
N ILE A 214 -0.83 13.73 -8.92
CA ILE A 214 -0.60 13.97 -7.49
C ILE A 214 -1.59 15.01 -6.96
N TRP A 215 -2.25 14.67 -5.85
CA TRP A 215 -3.19 15.59 -5.23
C TRP A 215 -2.45 16.78 -4.62
N HIS A 216 -2.79 17.99 -5.06
CA HIS A 216 -2.30 19.25 -4.51
C HIS A 216 -3.32 20.37 -4.67
N GLU A 217 -3.46 21.21 -3.65
CA GLU A 217 -4.32 22.38 -3.63
C GLU A 217 -3.50 23.67 -3.80
N PRO A 218 -4.08 24.73 -4.39
CA PRO A 218 -3.44 26.06 -4.43
C PRO A 218 -3.13 26.64 -3.04
N SER A 219 -3.80 26.16 -2.00
CA SER A 219 -3.60 26.50 -0.60
C SER A 219 -2.25 26.00 -0.04
N GLY A 220 -1.54 25.16 -0.79
CA GLY A 220 -0.30 24.50 -0.34
C GLY A 220 -0.55 23.18 0.39
N HIS A 221 -1.79 22.70 0.46
CA HIS A 221 -2.08 21.33 0.89
C HIS A 221 -1.86 20.35 -0.26
N GLY A 222 -1.54 19.10 0.05
CA GLY A 222 -1.31 18.10 -0.98
C GLY A 222 -0.51 16.93 -0.47
N THR A 223 -0.40 15.91 -1.29
CA THR A 223 0.37 14.71 -0.99
C THR A 223 1.82 15.09 -0.71
N SER A 224 2.26 14.86 0.55
CA SER A 224 3.68 14.90 0.86
C SER A 224 4.35 13.71 0.18
N HIS A 225 5.55 13.96 -0.31
CA HIS A 225 6.23 13.11 -1.27
C HIS A 225 7.73 13.10 -0.96
N GLY A 226 8.48 12.17 -1.53
CA GLY A 226 9.87 11.91 -1.16
C GLY A 226 10.29 10.49 -1.51
N CYS A 227 11.50 10.11 -1.13
CA CYS A 227 12.00 8.75 -1.37
C CYS A 227 11.31 7.70 -0.48
N GLU A 228 10.53 8.15 0.51
CA GLU A 228 9.74 7.31 1.41
C GLU A 228 8.38 6.94 0.86
N LEU A 229 7.91 7.64 -0.19
CA LEU A 229 6.62 7.37 -0.82
C LEU A 229 6.68 6.05 -1.60
N GLU A 230 5.75 5.15 -1.32
CA GLU A 230 5.79 3.81 -1.93
C GLU A 230 4.70 3.59 -2.95
N ILE A 231 3.47 4.03 -2.67
CA ILE A 231 2.33 3.86 -3.57
C ILE A 231 1.39 5.05 -3.45
N MET A 232 0.58 5.24 -4.48
CA MET A 232 -0.48 6.24 -4.50
C MET A 232 -1.86 5.58 -4.49
N SER A 233 -2.83 6.23 -3.88
CA SER A 233 -4.24 5.84 -3.99
C SER A 233 -5.14 7.07 -4.13
N THR A 234 -6.41 6.84 -4.45
CA THR A 234 -7.38 7.91 -4.62
C THR A 234 -7.55 8.67 -3.31
N SER A 235 -7.35 9.98 -3.35
CA SER A 235 -7.43 10.85 -2.17
C SER A 235 -8.35 12.04 -2.32
N PHE A 236 -8.94 12.27 -3.50
CA PHE A 236 -9.73 13.46 -3.75
C PHE A 236 -11.18 13.10 -4.07
N ASN A 237 -12.12 13.82 -3.46
CA ASN A 237 -13.54 13.60 -3.51
C ASN A 237 -13.90 12.12 -3.31
N VAL A 238 -13.27 11.47 -2.31
CA VAL A 238 -13.61 10.08 -1.99
C VAL A 238 -14.94 10.08 -1.26
N ALA A 239 -15.98 9.52 -1.90
CA ALA A 239 -17.27 9.30 -1.26
C ALA A 239 -17.08 8.39 -0.03
N THR A 240 -17.65 8.78 1.10
CA THR A 240 -17.52 8.06 2.36
C THR A 240 -18.66 8.40 3.33
N THR A 241 -18.67 7.72 4.47
CA THR A 241 -19.63 7.94 5.56
C THR A 241 -19.42 9.27 6.25
N ASP A 242 -20.52 9.96 6.59
CA ASP A 242 -20.48 11.16 7.44
C ASP A 242 -20.82 10.80 8.90
N PRO A 243 -20.15 11.36 9.91
CA PRO A 243 -20.53 11.15 11.30
C PRO A 243 -21.97 11.59 11.63
N SER A 244 -22.55 12.50 10.83
CA SER A 244 -23.95 12.92 10.94
C SER A 244 -24.95 12.01 10.20
N GLY A 245 -24.47 10.99 9.50
CA GLY A 245 -25.26 10.03 8.72
C GLY A 245 -25.09 10.16 7.20
N GLY A 246 -25.42 9.09 6.47
CA GLY A 246 -25.35 9.02 5.01
C GLY A 246 -23.96 8.77 4.43
N ILE A 247 -23.90 8.59 3.11
CA ILE A 247 -22.68 8.26 2.34
C ILE A 247 -22.28 9.33 1.32
N ASN A 248 -22.92 10.49 1.38
CA ASN A 248 -22.71 11.60 0.44
C ASN A 248 -21.65 12.60 0.93
N SER A 249 -20.84 12.22 1.92
CA SER A 249 -19.71 13.03 2.36
C SER A 249 -18.54 12.76 1.44
N TYR A 250 -17.81 13.81 1.09
CA TYR A 250 -16.54 13.70 0.39
C TYR A 250 -15.40 13.85 1.39
N PHE A 251 -14.34 13.09 1.17
CA PHE A 251 -13.17 13.08 2.00
C PHE A 251 -11.91 13.21 1.15
N ASP A 252 -11.12 14.21 1.51
CA ASP A 252 -9.91 14.58 0.80
C ASP A 252 -8.65 14.29 1.61
N GLY A 253 -7.56 14.09 0.89
CA GLY A 253 -6.22 13.97 1.41
C GLY A 253 -5.72 12.54 1.55
N THR A 254 -4.44 12.43 1.91
CA THR A 254 -3.77 11.13 2.09
C THR A 254 -4.45 10.27 3.15
N SER A 255 -5.19 10.89 4.06
CA SER A 255 -6.08 10.23 5.01
C SER A 255 -7.20 9.41 4.37
N ALA A 256 -7.62 9.74 3.14
CA ALA A 256 -8.53 8.93 2.33
C ALA A 256 -7.79 7.87 1.52
N ALA A 257 -6.58 8.17 1.03
CA ALA A 257 -5.78 7.24 0.24
C ALA A 257 -5.31 6.01 1.02
N ALA A 258 -4.79 6.19 2.23
CA ALA A 258 -4.30 5.08 3.07
C ALA A 258 -5.38 4.01 3.37
N PRO A 259 -6.62 4.35 3.78
CA PRO A 259 -7.66 3.34 3.99
C PRO A 259 -8.16 2.72 2.69
N VAL A 260 -8.18 3.44 1.57
CA VAL A 260 -8.49 2.82 0.25
C VAL A 260 -7.43 1.75 -0.08
N ALA A 261 -6.15 2.05 0.11
CA ALA A 261 -5.07 1.08 -0.07
C ALA A 261 -5.21 -0.13 0.86
N ALA A 262 -5.49 0.10 2.15
CA ALA A 262 -5.73 -0.96 3.12
C ALA A 262 -6.93 -1.85 2.73
N GLY A 263 -8.03 -1.26 2.26
CA GLY A 263 -9.19 -1.99 1.79
C GLY A 263 -8.91 -2.84 0.56
N CYS A 264 -8.13 -2.34 -0.40
CA CYS A 264 -7.68 -3.15 -1.55
C CYS A 264 -6.77 -4.32 -1.12
N ALA A 265 -5.90 -4.12 -0.13
CA ALA A 265 -5.11 -5.21 0.44
C ALA A 265 -5.99 -6.27 1.12
N ALA A 266 -7.03 -5.85 1.86
CA ALA A 266 -8.00 -6.75 2.46
C ALA A 266 -8.78 -7.56 1.40
N LEU A 267 -9.16 -6.94 0.27
CA LEU A 267 -9.74 -7.66 -0.87
C LEU A 267 -8.81 -8.75 -1.41
N LEU A 268 -7.54 -8.42 -1.62
CA LEU A 268 -6.52 -9.35 -2.12
C LEU A 268 -6.34 -10.54 -1.16
N ILE A 269 -6.26 -10.27 0.15
CA ILE A 269 -6.08 -11.31 1.18
C ILE A 269 -7.35 -12.19 1.27
N GLY A 270 -8.55 -11.59 1.23
CA GLY A 270 -9.80 -12.33 1.23
C GLY A 270 -9.93 -13.26 0.02
N MET A 271 -9.58 -12.77 -1.17
CA MET A 271 -9.48 -13.60 -2.38
C MET A 271 -8.49 -14.75 -2.18
N TRP A 272 -7.30 -14.48 -1.64
CA TRP A 272 -6.30 -15.52 -1.37
C TRP A 272 -6.85 -16.60 -0.43
N HIS A 273 -7.50 -16.21 0.66
CA HIS A 273 -8.12 -17.14 1.61
C HIS A 273 -9.19 -18.01 0.95
N GLN A 274 -10.03 -17.44 0.09
CA GLN A 274 -11.05 -18.19 -0.63
C GLN A 274 -10.43 -19.20 -1.62
N VAL A 275 -9.37 -18.82 -2.33
CA VAL A 275 -8.71 -19.68 -3.33
C VAL A 275 -7.84 -20.77 -2.69
N ASN A 276 -7.17 -20.45 -1.57
CA ASN A 276 -6.14 -21.32 -0.97
C ASN A 276 -6.55 -21.93 0.37
N GLY A 277 -7.78 -21.72 0.83
CA GLY A 277 -8.31 -22.35 2.05
C GLY A 277 -7.76 -21.74 3.35
N PHE A 278 -7.77 -20.42 3.47
CA PHE A 278 -7.35 -19.67 4.67
C PHE A 278 -5.88 -19.91 5.11
N THR A 279 -4.99 -20.19 4.16
CA THR A 279 -3.55 -20.24 4.44
C THR A 279 -3.00 -18.84 4.62
N THR A 280 -2.03 -18.70 5.54
CA THR A 280 -1.28 -17.45 5.72
C THR A 280 -0.64 -17.05 4.39
N ILE A 281 -0.98 -15.86 3.93
CA ILE A 281 -0.37 -15.26 2.74
C ILE A 281 1.02 -14.71 3.12
N PRO A 282 2.08 -15.05 2.37
CA PRO A 282 3.39 -14.47 2.61
C PRO A 282 3.37 -12.93 2.41
N LEU A 283 4.04 -12.20 3.30
CA LEU A 283 4.07 -10.73 3.25
C LEU A 283 4.73 -10.21 1.97
N ASP A 284 5.79 -10.86 1.51
CA ASP A 284 6.48 -10.56 0.25
C ASP A 284 5.57 -10.74 -0.97
N PHE A 285 4.64 -11.69 -0.92
CA PHE A 285 3.61 -11.85 -1.94
C PHE A 285 2.61 -10.68 -1.90
N ILE A 286 2.16 -10.25 -0.72
CA ILE A 286 1.27 -9.07 -0.59
C ILE A 286 1.97 -7.83 -1.15
N GLU A 287 3.20 -7.57 -0.74
CA GLU A 287 3.98 -6.42 -1.20
C GLU A 287 4.22 -6.43 -2.69
N GLY A 288 4.74 -7.55 -3.22
CA GLY A 288 4.96 -7.70 -4.64
C GLY A 288 3.66 -7.50 -5.43
N THR A 289 2.54 -8.01 -4.93
CA THR A 289 1.25 -7.86 -5.59
C THR A 289 0.76 -6.43 -5.54
N ILE A 290 0.82 -5.74 -4.40
CA ILE A 290 0.40 -4.34 -4.27
C ILE A 290 1.22 -3.42 -5.16
N ARG A 291 2.54 -3.56 -5.17
CA ARG A 291 3.41 -2.76 -6.03
C ARG A 291 3.18 -3.07 -7.51
N ASN A 292 2.89 -4.32 -7.87
CA ASN A 292 2.55 -4.68 -9.25
C ASN A 292 1.13 -4.24 -9.66
N MET A 293 0.22 -3.98 -8.72
CA MET A 293 -1.07 -3.32 -8.99
C MET A 293 -0.91 -1.82 -9.21
N ALA A 294 0.24 -1.24 -8.87
CA ALA A 294 0.49 0.18 -9.11
C ALA A 294 0.72 0.41 -10.61
N GLU A 295 -0.17 1.17 -11.23
CA GLU A 295 0.00 1.66 -12.59
C GLU A 295 0.99 2.82 -12.56
N TYR A 296 2.14 2.61 -13.19
CA TYR A 296 3.14 3.66 -13.40
C TYR A 296 2.79 4.43 -14.66
N ARG A 297 2.54 5.75 -14.56
CA ARG A 297 2.31 6.58 -15.74
C ARG A 297 3.63 7.17 -16.20
N TYR A 298 3.75 7.35 -17.52
CA TYR A 298 5.04 7.53 -18.20
C TYR A 298 5.82 8.79 -17.75
N ASP A 299 5.14 9.75 -17.12
CA ASP A 299 5.68 11.03 -16.67
C ASP A 299 5.82 11.13 -15.14
N ASP A 300 5.60 10.02 -14.41
CA ASP A 300 5.59 10.01 -12.95
C ASP A 300 7.01 9.98 -12.38
N ASP A 301 7.45 11.05 -11.73
CA ASP A 301 8.66 11.04 -10.91
C ASP A 301 8.47 10.05 -9.75
N PRO A 302 9.33 9.03 -9.57
CA PRO A 302 9.23 8.10 -8.43
C PRO A 302 9.23 8.79 -7.07
N LEU A 303 9.80 9.99 -6.96
CA LEU A 303 9.74 10.79 -5.74
C LEU A 303 8.35 11.37 -5.48
N LEU A 304 7.52 11.53 -6.52
CA LEU A 304 6.15 12.05 -6.45
C LEU A 304 5.09 10.93 -6.40
N TYR A 305 5.39 9.75 -6.96
CA TYR A 305 4.41 8.67 -7.13
C TYR A 305 4.81 7.32 -6.53
N GLY A 306 6.03 7.19 -6.00
CA GLY A 306 6.54 5.89 -5.55
C GLY A 306 6.59 4.88 -6.70
N ASP A 307 5.98 3.71 -6.47
CA ASP A 307 5.81 2.65 -7.46
C ASP A 307 4.61 2.89 -8.41
N GLY A 308 3.81 3.94 -8.18
CA GLY A 308 2.69 4.34 -9.04
C GLY A 308 1.33 4.35 -8.33
N ILE A 309 0.27 4.41 -9.13
CA ILE A 309 -1.11 4.54 -8.65
C ILE A 309 -1.75 3.17 -8.52
N MET A 310 -2.15 2.79 -7.31
CA MET A 310 -2.75 1.49 -7.07
C MET A 310 -4.08 1.35 -7.84
N THR A 311 -4.07 0.45 -8.82
CA THR A 311 -5.21 0.08 -9.66
C THR A 311 -5.50 -1.41 -9.48
N PRO A 312 -6.65 -1.79 -8.89
CA PRO A 312 -6.96 -3.21 -8.66
C PRO A 312 -6.95 -4.08 -9.93
N TYR A 313 -7.13 -3.53 -11.15
CA TYR A 313 -7.29 -4.33 -12.37
C TYR A 313 -6.04 -5.16 -12.78
N ASP A 314 -4.83 -4.72 -12.43
CA ASP A 314 -3.60 -5.43 -12.81
C ASP A 314 -3.20 -6.55 -11.83
N CYS A 315 -4.05 -6.85 -10.86
CA CYS A 315 -3.93 -8.00 -9.99
C CYS A 315 -4.29 -9.32 -10.72
N ARG A 316 -3.62 -9.61 -11.84
CA ARG A 316 -3.71 -10.92 -12.48
C ARG A 316 -2.90 -11.90 -11.64
N ILE A 317 -3.55 -12.59 -10.71
CA ILE A 317 -2.96 -13.80 -10.13
C ILE A 317 -2.82 -14.79 -11.28
N TYR A 318 -1.58 -15.04 -11.71
CA TYR A 318 -1.27 -16.08 -12.67
C TYR A 318 -1.15 -17.41 -11.90
N PRO A 319 -2.14 -18.32 -11.95
CA PRO A 319 -1.92 -19.67 -11.46
C PRO A 319 -0.84 -20.32 -12.35
N LEU A 320 0.36 -20.52 -11.81
CA LEU A 320 1.37 -21.37 -12.44
C LEU A 320 0.89 -22.82 -12.36
N SER A 321 0.18 -23.27 -13.39
CA SER A 321 -0.09 -24.70 -13.58
C SER A 321 1.20 -25.34 -14.08
N ILE A 322 1.95 -25.99 -13.18
CA ILE A 322 3.07 -26.84 -13.58
C ILE A 322 2.47 -28.18 -14.01
N SER A 323 2.33 -28.41 -15.31
CA SER A 323 1.94 -29.71 -15.85
C SER A 323 3.14 -30.67 -15.80
N GLY A 324 3.32 -31.34 -14.66
CA GLY A 324 4.30 -32.40 -14.48
C GLY A 324 3.81 -33.37 -13.42
N SER A 325 3.85 -34.68 -13.70
CA SER A 325 3.28 -35.78 -12.92
C SER A 325 4.03 -36.07 -11.62
N SER A 326 4.18 -35.07 -10.77
CA SER A 326 4.60 -35.16 -9.38
C SER A 326 4.08 -33.91 -8.69
N VAL A 327 3.01 -34.06 -7.89
CA VAL A 327 2.40 -32.97 -7.13
C VAL A 327 3.39 -32.52 -6.06
N HIS A 328 4.24 -31.56 -6.42
CA HIS A 328 4.78 -30.58 -5.50
C HIS A 328 4.20 -29.25 -5.99
N THR A 329 3.27 -28.69 -5.23
CA THR A 329 2.89 -27.28 -5.32
C THR A 329 4.10 -26.45 -4.90
N GLY A 330 5.07 -26.33 -5.82
CA GLY A 330 6.19 -25.42 -5.71
C GLY A 330 5.84 -24.17 -6.48
N TYR A 331 5.59 -23.08 -5.76
CA TYR A 331 5.63 -21.76 -6.37
C TYR A 331 7.12 -21.40 -6.53
N MET A 332 7.60 -21.31 -7.77
CA MET A 332 8.88 -20.66 -8.04
C MET A 332 8.62 -19.15 -8.02
N PHE A 333 9.07 -18.50 -6.96
CA PHE A 333 9.24 -17.05 -6.94
C PHE A 333 10.73 -16.75 -6.92
N THR A 334 11.16 -15.93 -7.86
CA THR A 334 12.42 -15.20 -7.76
C THR A 334 12.21 -14.01 -6.83
N SER A 335 12.36 -14.26 -5.54
CA SER A 335 12.70 -13.19 -4.60
C SER A 335 14.16 -12.79 -4.85
N TYR A 336 14.45 -11.51 -5.05
CA TYR A 336 15.81 -11.01 -4.85
C TYR A 336 16.12 -11.09 -3.35
N LYS A 337 16.64 -12.25 -2.93
CA LYS A 337 17.22 -12.43 -1.60
C LYS A 337 18.73 -12.46 -1.79
N SER A 338 19.41 -11.39 -1.36
CA SER A 338 20.85 -11.43 -1.14
C SER A 338 21.12 -12.40 0.02
N ALA A 339 21.43 -13.65 -0.32
CA ALA A 339 21.96 -14.59 0.66
C ALA A 339 23.40 -14.17 1.01
N PHE A 340 23.56 -13.47 2.13
CA PHE A 340 24.88 -13.24 2.71
C PHE A 340 25.37 -14.54 3.35
N TYR A 341 26.23 -15.27 2.64
CA TYR A 341 27.39 -15.97 3.22
C TYR A 341 28.41 -16.28 2.10
N GLY A 342 29.50 -15.51 2.08
CA GLY A 342 30.66 -15.76 1.22
C GLY A 342 30.58 -15.07 -0.16
N HIS A 343 31.54 -14.19 -0.42
CA HIS A 343 31.70 -13.34 -1.60
C HIS A 343 31.33 -13.99 -2.95
N GLY A 344 30.14 -13.69 -3.46
CA GLY A 344 29.73 -13.93 -4.83
C GLY A 344 28.35 -13.34 -5.10
N TYR A 345 28.17 -12.65 -6.23
CA TYR A 345 26.86 -12.18 -6.69
C TYR A 345 26.39 -13.08 -7.82
N SER A 346 25.12 -13.49 -7.77
CA SER A 346 24.44 -14.17 -8.88
C SER A 346 23.31 -13.27 -9.38
N VAL A 347 23.29 -12.99 -10.68
CA VAL A 347 22.22 -12.21 -11.33
C VAL A 347 21.36 -13.17 -12.14
N TYR A 348 20.08 -13.20 -11.81
CA TYR A 348 19.06 -13.95 -12.54
C TYR A 348 18.24 -12.97 -13.39
N LEU A 349 18.04 -13.31 -14.66
CA LEU A 349 17.05 -12.67 -15.53
C LEU A 349 15.87 -13.62 -15.66
N ASP A 350 14.69 -13.10 -15.31
CA ASP A 350 13.42 -13.74 -15.66
C ASP A 350 12.74 -12.95 -16.76
N TRP A 351 12.21 -13.66 -17.75
CA TRP A 351 11.31 -13.09 -18.72
C TRP A 351 10.19 -14.07 -19.06
N LYS A 352 9.07 -13.52 -19.55
CA LYS A 352 7.86 -14.27 -19.90
C LYS A 352 7.65 -14.24 -21.40
N GLU A 353 7.31 -15.41 -21.96
CA GLU A 353 6.96 -15.57 -23.38
C GLU A 353 5.53 -16.13 -23.49
N TRP A 354 4.70 -15.54 -24.37
CA TRP A 354 3.35 -16.01 -24.63
C TRP A 354 3.32 -16.90 -25.87
N ASN A 355 2.94 -18.17 -25.73
CA ASN A 355 2.91 -19.12 -26.85
C ASN A 355 1.52 -19.30 -27.48
N GLY A 356 0.57 -18.40 -27.19
CA GLY A 356 -0.81 -18.46 -27.69
C GLY A 356 -1.80 -19.24 -26.82
N TRP A 357 -1.34 -19.98 -25.80
CA TRP A 357 -2.22 -20.72 -24.88
C TRP A 357 -1.82 -20.61 -23.41
N THR A 358 -0.54 -20.41 -23.12
CA THR A 358 0.02 -20.28 -21.75
C THR A 358 1.24 -19.35 -21.75
N TRP A 359 1.50 -18.68 -20.64
CA TRP A 359 2.78 -18.01 -20.41
C TRP A 359 3.84 -19.03 -19.97
N VAL A 360 5.02 -18.99 -20.61
CA VAL A 360 6.19 -19.80 -20.23
C VAL A 360 7.21 -18.88 -19.56
N THR A 361 7.64 -19.23 -18.34
CA THR A 361 8.69 -18.51 -17.61
C THR A 361 10.04 -19.14 -17.92
N HIS A 362 11.01 -18.31 -18.30
CA HIS A 362 12.40 -18.72 -18.46
C HIS A 362 13.25 -18.01 -17.39
N SER A 363 14.13 -18.76 -16.72
CA SER A 363 15.09 -18.23 -15.75
C SER A 363 16.48 -18.59 -16.21
N ASN A 364 17.29 -17.59 -16.57
CA ASN A 364 18.70 -17.79 -16.90
C ASN A 364 19.60 -17.16 -15.84
N LEU A 365 20.66 -17.87 -15.47
CA LEU A 365 21.80 -17.29 -14.76
C LEU A 365 22.62 -16.47 -15.77
N VAL A 366 22.71 -15.16 -15.55
CA VAL A 366 23.32 -14.23 -16.51
C VAL A 366 24.76 -13.92 -16.14
N ALA A 367 25.08 -13.93 -14.85
CA ALA A 367 26.43 -13.75 -14.37
C ALA A 367 26.63 -14.40 -13.00
N GLN A 368 27.80 -14.98 -12.82
CA GLN A 368 28.35 -15.39 -11.52
C GLN A 368 29.77 -14.82 -11.46
N THR A 369 30.03 -13.90 -10.52
CA THR A 369 31.38 -13.35 -10.33
C THR A 369 31.95 -13.85 -9.02
N THR A 370 33.13 -14.45 -9.11
CA THR A 370 33.94 -14.90 -7.97
C THR A 370 35.29 -14.23 -8.10
N HIS A 371 35.39 -12.91 -7.86
CA HIS A 371 36.60 -12.22 -7.37
C HIS A 371 36.43 -10.69 -7.35
N CYS A 372 36.99 -10.07 -6.31
CA CYS A 372 37.09 -8.64 -6.13
C CYS A 372 38.22 -8.09 -7.01
N ASP A 373 37.95 -7.74 -8.26
CA ASP A 373 38.78 -6.79 -8.99
C ASP A 373 37.88 -5.78 -9.70
N TRP A 374 38.10 -4.51 -9.37
CA TRP A 374 37.36 -3.35 -9.88
C TRP A 374 37.66 -3.16 -11.37
N ASN A 375 36.65 -3.37 -12.23
CA ASN A 375 36.65 -2.90 -13.61
C ASN A 375 35.21 -2.46 -13.96
N PRO A 376 34.96 -1.22 -14.41
CA PRO A 376 33.61 -0.75 -14.69
C PRO A 376 33.00 -1.55 -15.85
N PHE A 377 31.75 -1.96 -15.67
CA PHE A 377 30.92 -2.74 -16.60
C PHE A 377 31.10 -2.32 -18.07
N SER A 378 31.72 -3.18 -18.89
CA SER A 378 31.50 -3.18 -20.34
C SER A 378 30.36 -4.15 -20.64
N ALA A 379 29.16 -3.63 -20.87
CA ALA A 379 28.04 -4.41 -21.40
C ALA A 379 28.30 -4.74 -22.88
N GLN A 380 29.19 -5.70 -23.13
CA GLN A 380 29.38 -6.27 -24.45
C GLN A 380 28.89 -7.72 -24.39
N ASN A 381 27.82 -7.98 -25.15
CA ASN A 381 27.21 -9.28 -25.41
C ASN A 381 26.16 -9.76 -24.38
N MET A 382 25.02 -9.06 -24.33
CA MET A 382 23.75 -9.75 -24.05
C MET A 382 23.03 -10.01 -25.37
N ILE A 383 22.75 -11.28 -25.65
CA ILE A 383 21.91 -11.69 -26.78
C ILE A 383 20.46 -11.53 -26.30
N VAL A 384 19.77 -10.53 -26.83
CA VAL A 384 18.33 -10.34 -26.65
C VAL A 384 17.62 -11.23 -27.69
N PRO A 385 16.68 -12.11 -27.32
CA PRO A 385 15.91 -12.88 -28.29
C PRO A 385 15.09 -11.96 -29.20
N ASP A 386 14.91 -12.33 -30.46
CA ASP A 386 14.04 -11.61 -31.40
C ASP A 386 12.60 -11.57 -30.86
N PHE A 387 12.10 -10.37 -30.56
CA PHE A 387 10.70 -10.15 -30.24
C PHE A 387 9.89 -10.02 -31.54
N TYR A 388 8.74 -10.70 -31.62
CA TYR A 388 7.77 -10.47 -32.69
C TYR A 388 7.26 -9.04 -32.65
N GLU A 389 7.02 -8.45 -33.84
CA GLU A 389 6.49 -7.09 -34.01
C GLU A 389 5.22 -6.88 -33.13
N GLY A 390 5.27 -5.89 -32.23
CA GLY A 390 4.10 -5.42 -31.48
C GLY A 390 4.16 -5.53 -29.96
N TYR A 391 5.20 -6.11 -29.37
CA TYR A 391 5.30 -6.27 -27.90
C TYR A 391 6.32 -5.30 -27.28
N ARG A 392 5.98 -4.75 -26.11
CA ARG A 392 6.87 -3.94 -25.26
C ARG A 392 7.08 -4.68 -23.93
N ALA A 393 8.33 -4.81 -23.50
CA ALA A 393 8.69 -5.32 -22.19
C ALA A 393 9.56 -4.27 -21.49
N ARG A 394 9.26 -3.95 -20.23
CA ARG A 394 10.11 -3.11 -19.37
C ARG A 394 10.74 -4.00 -18.31
N ILE A 395 12.06 -3.96 -18.22
CA ILE A 395 12.82 -4.60 -17.14
C ILE A 395 13.23 -3.48 -16.18
N GLN A 396 12.75 -3.54 -14.95
CA GLN A 396 13.11 -2.60 -13.89
C GLN A 396 14.07 -3.27 -12.93
N TRP A 397 15.19 -2.60 -12.67
CA TRP A 397 16.18 -3.06 -11.72
C TRP A 397 16.13 -2.16 -10.49
N ARG A 398 15.85 -2.76 -9.33
CA ARG A 398 15.99 -2.09 -8.04
C ARG A 398 17.24 -2.65 -7.37
N TYR A 399 18.22 -1.78 -7.17
CA TYR A 399 19.40 -2.13 -6.38
C TYR A 399 19.31 -1.42 -5.04
N ARG A 400 19.32 -2.20 -3.95
CA ARG A 400 19.62 -1.69 -2.62
C ARG A 400 21.12 -1.80 -2.41
N LEU A 401 21.80 -0.65 -2.32
CA LEU A 401 23.21 -0.60 -1.99
C LEU A 401 23.36 -0.14 -0.55
N ASP A 402 23.75 -1.06 0.34
CA ASP A 402 24.06 -0.73 1.73
C ASP A 402 25.59 -0.55 1.87
N VAL A 403 26.05 0.68 2.08
CA VAL A 403 27.47 0.98 2.33
C VAL A 403 27.61 1.71 3.66
N CYS A 404 28.31 1.08 4.62
CA CYS A 404 28.65 1.70 5.90
C CYS A 404 27.45 2.27 6.70
N GLY A 405 26.31 1.59 6.66
CA GLY A 405 25.10 2.04 7.37
C GLY A 405 24.28 3.12 6.65
N MET A 406 24.63 3.45 5.40
CA MET A 406 23.79 4.22 4.50
C MET A 406 23.17 3.27 3.47
N SER A 407 21.83 3.24 3.42
CA SER A 407 21.08 2.57 2.36
C SER A 407 20.84 3.56 1.22
N MET A 408 21.22 3.18 -0.01
CA MET A 408 20.90 3.93 -1.23
C MET A 408 20.10 3.03 -2.17
N ASN A 409 18.92 3.49 -2.56
CA ASN A 409 18.13 2.86 -3.62
C ASN A 409 18.57 3.42 -4.97
N ILE A 410 19.05 2.57 -5.87
CA ILE A 410 19.35 2.93 -7.26
C ILE A 410 18.26 2.33 -8.15
N TYR A 411 17.58 3.21 -8.88
CA TYR A 411 16.60 2.83 -9.88
C TYR A 411 17.21 2.97 -11.28
N THR A 412 17.23 1.89 -12.06
CA THR A 412 17.53 1.98 -13.49
C THR A 412 16.40 1.35 -14.30
N SER A 413 15.98 2.03 -15.35
CA SER A 413 15.02 1.50 -16.30
C SER A 413 15.57 1.57 -17.72
N TRP A 414 15.39 0.49 -18.48
CA TRP A 414 15.81 0.41 -19.88
C TRP A 414 14.58 0.16 -20.75
N ASN A 415 14.38 1.00 -21.77
CA ASN A 415 13.27 0.89 -22.74
C ASN A 415 13.85 0.58 -24.13
N THR A 416 13.44 -0.52 -24.76
CA THR A 416 13.72 -0.78 -26.18
C THR A 416 12.60 -0.16 -27.02
N ASN A 417 12.92 0.85 -27.82
CA ASN A 417 12.02 1.37 -28.85
C ASN A 417 12.32 0.71 -30.20
N TYR A 418 11.26 0.24 -30.87
CA TYR A 418 11.18 -0.20 -32.28
C TYR A 418 12.49 -0.61 -32.97
N ILE A 419 12.72 -1.93 -33.10
CA ILE A 419 13.68 -2.46 -34.07
C ILE A 419 13.03 -2.39 -35.46
N TYR A 420 13.34 -1.36 -36.24
CA TYR A 420 13.19 -1.46 -37.69
C TYR A 420 14.36 -2.30 -38.21
N ASN A 421 14.03 -3.40 -38.89
CA ASN A 421 14.99 -4.23 -39.61
C ASN A 421 15.55 -3.47 -40.82
N ASP A 422 16.50 -2.56 -40.59
CA ASP A 422 17.40 -2.08 -41.64
C ASP A 422 18.78 -2.68 -41.41
N VAL A 423 19.06 -3.74 -42.17
CA VAL A 423 20.40 -4.30 -42.33
C VAL A 423 21.26 -3.25 -43.04
N ILE A 424 22.04 -2.49 -42.29
CA ILE A 424 23.15 -1.71 -42.83
C ILE A 424 24.43 -2.55 -42.65
N PRO A 425 25.08 -3.04 -43.72
CA PRO A 425 26.35 -3.71 -43.58
C PRO A 425 27.44 -2.64 -43.44
N ILE A 426 28.24 -2.70 -42.38
CA ILE A 426 29.49 -1.96 -42.30
C ILE A 426 30.60 -2.92 -41.83
N PHE A 427 31.71 -2.86 -42.55
CA PHE A 427 33.01 -3.49 -42.28
C PHE A 427 33.66 -3.01 -40.99
#